data_AF-A0A2V9M9G6-F1
#
_entry.id   AF-A0A2V9M9G6-F1
#
_cell.length_a   1.000
_cell.length_b   1.000
_cell.length_c   1.000
_cell.angle_alpha   90.00
_cell.angle_beta   90.00
_cell.angle_gamma   90.00
#
_symmetry.space_group_name_H-M   'P 1'
#
loop_
_entity.id
_entity.type
_entity.pdbx_description
1 polymer ?
#
loop_
_entity_poly.entity_id
_entity_poly.type
_entity_poly.pdbx_seq_one_letter_code
_entity_poly.pdbx_strand_id
1 'polypeptide(L)'
;MEHAYHRLIEADDAIVPILIKAYRTEADPAVRATLVEIIWQHRVPETISFLSEALDDNHPEVWKNAVDGFVTLGSASAIHMLESAKQRMQTDNQANSVRIDWIDGAIQQIRTGSFA
;
A
#
# COMPACT_ATOMS: atom_id res chain seq x y z
N MET A 1 -17.61 14.23 3.34
CA MET A 1 -16.31 13.91 2.70
C MET A 1 -16.30 12.50 2.11
N GLU A 2 -17.05 11.55 2.68
CA GLU A 2 -17.15 10.14 2.26
C GLU A 2 -17.60 9.89 0.81
N HIS A 3 -18.14 10.91 0.12
CA HIS A 3 -18.65 10.78 -1.26
C HIS A 3 -17.71 11.31 -2.35
N ALA A 4 -16.59 11.96 -2.01
CA ALA A 4 -15.78 12.66 -3.01
C ALA A 4 -14.98 11.72 -3.93
N TYR A 5 -14.58 10.54 -3.41
CA TYR A 5 -13.66 9.64 -4.10
C TYR A 5 -14.31 8.38 -4.66
N HIS A 6 -15.59 8.15 -4.36
CA HIS A 6 -16.34 6.99 -4.84
C HIS A 6 -16.28 6.86 -6.37
N ARG A 7 -16.35 7.98 -7.09
CA ARG A 7 -16.27 8.00 -8.55
C ARG A 7 -14.90 7.62 -9.11
N LEU A 8 -13.83 7.78 -8.33
CA LEU A 8 -12.49 7.35 -8.73
C LEU A 8 -12.35 5.85 -8.55
N ILE A 9 -12.89 5.30 -7.46
CA ILE A 9 -12.91 3.85 -7.19
C ILE A 9 -13.71 3.10 -8.25
N GLU A 10 -14.84 3.65 -8.69
CA GLU A 10 -15.70 3.06 -9.73
C GLU A 10 -15.23 3.36 -11.17
N ALA A 11 -14.18 4.18 -11.33
CA ALA A 11 -13.66 4.50 -12.65
C ALA A 11 -12.98 3.28 -13.29
N ASP A 12 -12.82 3.34 -14.62
CA ASP A 12 -12.05 2.34 -15.35
C ASP A 12 -10.60 2.28 -14.87
N ASP A 13 -10.04 1.07 -14.83
CA ASP A 13 -8.67 0.79 -14.38
C ASP A 13 -7.59 1.58 -15.13
N ALA A 14 -7.89 2.09 -16.34
CA ALA A 14 -7.02 3.01 -17.06
C ALA A 14 -6.69 4.30 -16.29
N ILE A 15 -7.42 4.62 -15.22
CA ILE A 15 -7.10 5.74 -14.33
C ILE A 15 -5.92 5.46 -13.39
N VAL A 16 -5.62 4.19 -13.11
CA VAL A 16 -4.59 3.82 -12.11
C VAL A 16 -3.22 4.44 -12.41
N PRO A 17 -2.68 4.42 -13.64
CA PRO A 17 -1.42 5.11 -13.95
C PRO A 17 -1.47 6.63 -13.73
N ILE A 18 -2.64 7.26 -13.84
CA ILE A 18 -2.83 8.69 -13.59
C ILE A 18 -2.81 8.96 -12.09
N LEU A 19 -3.48 8.13 -11.29
CA LEU A 19 -3.48 8.22 -9.83
C LEU A 19 -2.10 8.00 -9.23
N ILE A 20 -1.33 7.04 -9.75
CA ILE A 20 0.07 6.81 -9.35
C ILE A 20 0.94 8.05 -9.63
N LYS A 21 0.73 8.71 -10.78
CA LYS A 21 1.43 9.98 -11.06
C LYS A 21 1.03 11.08 -10.10
N ALA A 22 -0.26 11.19 -9.77
CA ALA A 22 -0.76 12.17 -8.81
C ALA A 22 -0.14 11.95 -7.42
N TYR A 23 -0.08 10.71 -6.95
CA TYR A 23 0.54 10.33 -5.66
C TYR A 23 1.98 10.87 -5.54
N ARG A 24 2.78 10.71 -6.59
CA ARG A 24 4.21 11.12 -6.60
C ARG A 24 4.43 12.63 -6.52
N THR A 25 3.44 13.42 -6.89
CA THR A 25 3.50 14.88 -6.87
C THR A 25 2.74 15.50 -5.71
N GLU A 26 2.00 14.70 -4.94
CA GLU A 26 1.13 15.18 -3.88
C GLU A 26 1.90 15.42 -2.58
N ALA A 27 1.77 16.63 -2.04
CA ALA A 27 2.45 17.05 -0.83
C ALA A 27 1.68 16.66 0.44
N ASP A 28 0.35 16.66 0.39
CA ASP A 28 -0.51 16.34 1.53
C ASP A 28 -0.53 14.83 1.80
N PRO A 29 -0.04 14.36 2.97
CA PRO A 29 -0.05 12.94 3.31
C PRO A 29 -1.46 12.34 3.40
N ALA A 30 -2.49 13.10 3.76
CA ALA A 30 -3.86 12.60 3.82
C ALA A 30 -4.40 12.31 2.40
N VAL A 31 -4.07 13.17 1.44
CA VAL A 31 -4.41 12.96 0.03
C VAL A 31 -3.61 11.78 -0.53
N ARG A 32 -2.32 11.65 -0.19
CA ARG A 32 -1.53 10.47 -0.58
C ARG A 32 -2.11 9.16 -0.04
N ALA A 33 -2.50 9.11 1.24
CA ALA A 33 -3.13 7.93 1.82
C ALA A 33 -4.44 7.58 1.12
N THR A 34 -5.26 8.59 0.79
CA THR A 34 -6.49 8.43 0.00
C THR A 34 -6.19 7.86 -1.39
N LEU A 35 -5.15 8.35 -2.06
CA LEU A 35 -4.75 7.84 -3.38
C LEU A 35 -4.28 6.39 -3.29
N VAL A 36 -3.51 6.02 -2.25
CA VAL A 36 -3.12 4.62 -2.01
C VAL A 36 -4.36 3.74 -1.87
N GLU A 37 -5.34 4.18 -1.08
CA GLU A 37 -6.61 3.46 -0.88
C GLU A 37 -7.33 3.18 -2.20
N ILE A 38 -7.57 4.24 -2.98
CA ILE A 38 -8.27 4.14 -4.26
C ILE A 38 -7.51 3.19 -5.19
N ILE A 39 -6.18 3.34 -5.31
CA ILE A 39 -5.37 2.56 -6.25
C ILE A 39 -5.43 1.06 -5.95
N TRP A 40 -5.44 0.64 -4.68
CA TRP A 40 -5.53 -0.80 -4.39
C TRP A 40 -6.93 -1.38 -4.54
N GLN A 41 -7.98 -0.55 -4.49
CA GLN A 41 -9.35 -1.00 -4.75
C GLN A 41 -9.59 -1.41 -6.21
N HIS A 42 -8.80 -0.91 -7.16
CA HIS A 42 -8.84 -1.33 -8.57
C HIS A 42 -8.28 -2.75 -8.79
N ARG A 43 -7.45 -3.29 -7.88
CA ARG A 43 -6.91 -4.67 -7.93
C ARG A 43 -6.21 -5.04 -9.25
N VAL A 44 -5.54 -4.09 -9.89
CA VAL A 44 -4.77 -4.32 -11.12
C VAL A 44 -3.32 -4.74 -10.83
N PRO A 45 -2.63 -5.42 -11.76
CA PRO A 45 -1.27 -5.92 -11.54
C PRO A 45 -0.26 -4.85 -11.11
N GLU A 46 -0.37 -3.63 -11.63
CA GLU A 46 0.51 -2.50 -11.36
C GLU A 46 0.42 -2.01 -9.90
N THR A 47 -0.70 -2.29 -9.22
CA THR A 47 -0.93 -1.92 -7.82
C THR A 47 0.14 -2.52 -6.89
N ILE A 48 0.57 -3.76 -7.12
CA ILE A 48 1.54 -4.43 -6.23
C ILE A 48 2.89 -3.70 -6.22
N SER A 49 3.39 -3.29 -7.38
CA SER A 49 4.64 -2.52 -7.47
C SER A 49 4.49 -1.14 -6.86
N PHE A 50 3.34 -0.48 -7.05
CA PHE A 50 3.04 0.80 -6.44
C PHE A 50 2.95 0.74 -4.91
N LEU A 51 2.29 -0.28 -4.34
CA LEU A 51 2.20 -0.42 -2.88
C LEU A 51 3.59 -0.59 -2.24
N SER A 52 4.55 -1.22 -2.94
CA SER A 52 5.93 -1.28 -2.47
C SER A 52 6.61 0.09 -2.43
N GLU A 53 6.28 1.01 -3.34
CA GLU A 53 6.73 2.40 -3.32
C GLU A 53 6.08 3.16 -2.14
N ALA A 54 4.79 2.96 -1.90
CA ALA A 54 4.05 3.59 -0.82
C ALA A 54 4.49 3.13 0.58
N LEU A 55 5.06 1.93 0.72
CA LEU A 55 5.68 1.47 1.98
C LEU A 55 6.89 2.31 2.40
N ASP A 56 7.54 2.97 1.44
CA ASP A 56 8.70 3.82 1.69
C ASP A 56 8.29 5.27 2.05
N ASP A 57 6.99 5.60 2.06
CA ASP A 57 6.51 6.92 2.50
C ASP A 57 6.84 7.19 3.98
N ASN A 58 7.16 8.44 4.26
CA ASN A 58 7.61 8.93 5.55
C ASN A 58 6.43 9.03 6.55
N HIS A 59 5.19 9.10 6.07
CA HIS A 59 4.01 9.32 6.90
C HIS A 59 3.32 8.00 7.26
N PRO A 60 3.05 7.76 8.57
CA PRO A 60 2.37 6.55 9.05
C PRO A 60 1.08 6.18 8.37
N GLU A 61 0.25 7.17 8.05
CA GLU A 61 -1.05 6.94 7.41
C GLU A 61 -0.89 6.31 6.01
N VAL A 62 0.08 6.77 5.23
CA VAL A 62 0.32 6.32 3.86
C VAL A 62 0.86 4.90 3.83
N TRP A 63 1.95 4.63 4.56
CA TRP A 63 2.56 3.29 4.52
C TRP A 63 1.71 2.23 5.20
N LYS A 64 0.89 2.57 6.21
CA LYS A 64 -0.07 1.62 6.79
C LYS A 64 -1.18 1.27 5.80
N ASN A 65 -1.71 2.26 5.08
CA ASN A 65 -2.68 2.01 4.01
C ASN A 65 -2.08 1.08 2.92
N ALA A 66 -0.79 1.23 2.62
CA ALA A 66 -0.10 0.33 1.70
C ALA A 66 -0.04 -1.13 2.24
N VAL A 67 0.20 -1.31 3.54
CA VAL A 67 0.14 -2.62 4.20
C VAL A 67 -1.27 -3.22 4.10
N ASP A 68 -2.31 -2.43 4.39
CA ASP A 68 -3.72 -2.87 4.28
C ASP A 68 -4.07 -3.29 2.85
N GLY A 69 -3.56 -2.54 1.85
CA GLY A 69 -3.67 -2.89 0.44
C GLY A 69 -3.04 -4.26 0.13
N PHE A 70 -1.84 -4.54 0.64
CA PHE A 70 -1.21 -5.85 0.45
C PHE A 70 -2.00 -6.99 1.10
N VAL A 71 -2.51 -6.79 2.33
CA VAL A 71 -3.36 -7.77 3.02
C VAL A 71 -4.62 -8.05 2.19
N THR A 72 -5.27 -6.99 1.71
CA THR A 72 -6.52 -7.06 0.94
C THR A 72 -6.35 -7.74 -0.42
N LEU A 73 -5.17 -7.60 -1.04
CA LEU A 73 -4.85 -8.29 -2.29
C LEU A 73 -4.47 -9.75 -2.07
N GLY A 74 -3.91 -10.09 -0.90
CA GLY A 74 -3.80 -11.47 -0.40
C GLY A 74 -3.01 -12.44 -1.29
N SER A 75 -2.17 -11.95 -2.20
CA SER A 75 -1.50 -12.78 -3.21
C SER A 75 -0.10 -13.24 -2.77
N ALA A 76 0.43 -14.29 -3.41
CA ALA A 76 1.82 -14.70 -3.21
C ALA A 76 2.80 -13.56 -3.56
N SER A 77 2.50 -12.78 -4.60
CA SER A 77 3.27 -11.59 -4.97
C SER A 77 3.27 -10.53 -3.87
N ALA A 78 2.16 -10.34 -3.14
CA ALA A 78 2.11 -9.43 -2.00
C ALA A 78 3.07 -9.85 -0.89
N ILE A 79 3.11 -11.15 -0.55
CA ILE A 79 4.07 -11.69 0.42
C ILE A 79 5.51 -11.42 -0.03
N HIS A 80 5.85 -11.74 -1.29
CA HIS A 80 7.20 -11.54 -1.80
C HIS A 80 7.65 -10.07 -1.76
N MET A 81 6.75 -9.12 -2.05
CA MET A 81 7.06 -7.70 -1.96
C MET A 81 7.25 -7.23 -0.52
N LEU A 82 6.38 -7.67 0.40
CA LEU A 82 6.51 -7.37 1.82
C LEU A 82 7.82 -7.92 2.42
N GLU A 83 8.20 -9.15 2.08
CA GLU A 83 9.49 -9.73 2.50
C GLU A 83 10.69 -8.94 1.95
N SER A 84 10.61 -8.53 0.69
CA SER A 84 11.65 -7.71 0.05
C SER A 84 11.76 -6.32 0.70
N ALA A 85 10.63 -5.67 1.00
CA ALA A 85 10.59 -4.40 1.72
C ALA A 85 11.19 -4.51 3.13
N LYS A 86 10.83 -5.56 3.87
CA LYS A 86 11.41 -5.85 5.19
C LYS A 86 12.93 -5.99 5.13
N GLN A 87 13.46 -6.73 4.15
CA GLN A 87 14.91 -6.91 4.00
C GLN A 87 15.63 -5.57 3.74
N ARG A 88 15.07 -4.72 2.86
CA ARG A 88 15.61 -3.36 2.61
C ARG A 88 15.61 -2.51 3.90
N MET A 89 14.55 -2.57 4.69
CA MET A 89 14.44 -1.78 5.93
C MET A 89 15.39 -2.23 7.05
N GLN A 90 15.77 -3.51 7.05
CA GLN A 90 16.71 -4.08 8.03
C GLN A 90 18.16 -3.65 7.76
N THR A 91 18.53 -3.36 6.50
CA THR A 91 19.89 -2.93 6.16
C THR A 91 20.19 -1.47 6.55
N ASP A 92 19.16 -0.64 6.73
CA ASP A 92 19.30 0.82 6.90
C ASP A 92 19.37 1.31 8.37
N ASN A 93 19.41 0.39 9.35
CA ASN A 93 19.51 0.62 10.81
C ASN A 93 18.19 0.99 11.55
N GLN A 94 18.18 0.77 12.88
CA GLN A 94 17.09 0.37 13.80
C GLN A 94 15.84 1.29 14.01
N ALA A 95 15.53 2.23 13.11
CA ALA A 95 14.34 3.11 13.25
C ALA A 95 13.03 2.49 12.71
N ASN A 96 13.11 1.34 12.02
CA ASN A 96 11.98 0.73 11.30
C ASN A 96 11.27 -0.40 12.06
N SER A 97 11.50 -0.57 13.37
CA SER A 97 10.93 -1.71 14.12
C SER A 97 9.41 -1.78 14.00
N VAL A 98 8.73 -0.67 14.17
CA VAL A 98 7.26 -0.60 14.05
C VAL A 98 6.82 -1.01 12.65
N ARG A 99 7.45 -0.52 11.59
CA ARG A 99 7.05 -0.85 10.21
C ARG A 99 7.28 -2.34 9.92
N ILE A 100 8.38 -2.90 10.41
CA ILE A 100 8.70 -4.33 10.29
C ILE A 100 7.65 -5.17 11.02
N ASP A 101 7.24 -4.80 12.23
CA ASP A 101 6.21 -5.52 12.99
C ASP A 101 4.87 -5.54 12.25
N TRP A 102 4.49 -4.42 11.62
CA TRP A 102 3.29 -4.34 10.79
C TRP A 102 3.39 -5.21 9.54
N ILE A 103 4.53 -5.20 8.86
CA ILE A 103 4.79 -6.06 7.69
C ILE A 103 4.71 -7.53 8.08
N ASP A 104 5.28 -7.92 9.22
CA ASP A 104 5.22 -9.30 9.72
C ASP A 104 3.78 -9.72 10.03
N GLY A 105 3.00 -8.85 10.67
CA GLY A 105 1.57 -9.06 10.91
C GLY A 105 0.78 -9.27 9.62
N ALA A 106 1.01 -8.43 8.61
CA ALA A 106 0.37 -8.53 7.31
C ALA A 106 0.71 -9.84 6.58
N ILE A 107 1.98 -10.24 6.56
CA ILE A 107 2.41 -11.52 5.98
C ILE A 107 1.68 -12.69 6.65
N GLN A 108 1.56 -12.68 7.98
CA GLN A 108 0.84 -13.73 8.71
C GLN A 108 -0.66 -13.76 8.37
N GLN A 109 -1.31 -12.59 8.27
CA GLN A 109 -2.72 -12.51 7.88
C GLN A 109 -2.94 -13.09 6.47
N ILE A 110 -2.11 -12.71 5.50
CA ILE A 110 -2.20 -13.24 4.13
C ILE A 110 -2.01 -14.76 4.11
N ARG A 111 -1.01 -15.29 4.84
CA ARG A 111 -0.72 -16.73 4.90
C ARG A 111 -1.84 -17.54 5.56
N THR A 112 -2.51 -16.97 6.57
CA THR A 112 -3.55 -17.66 7.33
C THR A 112 -4.95 -17.47 6.72
N GLY A 113 -5.11 -16.54 5.77
CA GLY A 113 -6.41 -16.16 5.23
C GLY A 113 -7.34 -15.52 6.27
N SER A 114 -6.78 -15.05 7.39
CA SER A 114 -7.53 -14.45 8.48
C SER A 114 -7.69 -12.96 8.19
N PHE A 115 -8.79 -12.60 7.55
CA PHE A 115 -9.22 -11.21 7.39
C PHE A 115 -10.00 -10.85 8.67
N ALA A 116 -9.43 -9.97 9.49
CA ALA A 116 -10.09 -9.45 10.69
C ALA A 116 -11.27 -8.54 10.33
#